data_AF-A0A958U4A9-F1
#
_entry.id   AF-A0A958U4A9-F1
#
_cell.length_a   1.000
_cell.length_b   1.000
_cell.length_c   1.000
_cell.angle_alpha   90.00
_cell.angle_beta   90.00
_cell.angle_gamma   90.00
#
_symmetry.space_group_name_H-M   'P 1'
#
loop_
_entity.id
_entity.type
_entity.pdbx_description
1 polymer ?
#
loop_
_entity_poly.entity_id
_entity_poly.type
_entity_poly.pdbx_seq_one_letter_code
_entity_poly.pdbx_strand_id
1 'polypeptide(L)'
;MKKLLFLALILSSFGVFSQDKNGNTPVAITETSTKYFSIYPNPVEDRLSIITTLEDYTIEIINSLGQVVALQKNNSGLQTLDYSNHLSGLYILKLTAGDISETFKIVRL
;
A
#
# COMPACT_ATOMS: atom_id res chain seq x y z
N MET A 1 -33.15 -9.83 -10.71
CA MET A 1 -32.01 -10.15 -11.59
C MET A 1 -31.76 -8.96 -12.52
N LYS A 2 -30.90 -8.03 -12.11
CA LYS A 2 -30.56 -6.83 -12.88
C LYS A 2 -29.05 -6.70 -12.94
N LYS A 3 -28.60 -6.28 -14.12
CA LYS A 3 -27.38 -6.69 -14.79
C LYS A 3 -26.15 -5.99 -14.21
N LEU A 4 -25.10 -6.79 -14.02
CA LEU A 4 -23.73 -6.42 -13.76
C LEU A 4 -23.21 -5.55 -14.91
N LEU A 5 -22.78 -4.32 -14.64
CA LEU A 5 -22.13 -3.44 -15.60
C LEU A 5 -20.62 -3.49 -15.34
N PHE A 6 -19.92 -4.36 -16.08
CA PHE A 6 -18.47 -4.29 -16.21
C PHE A 6 -18.17 -3.36 -17.39
N LEU A 7 -17.61 -2.18 -17.10
CA LEU A 7 -17.04 -1.32 -18.14
C LEU A 7 -15.51 -1.44 -18.06
N ALA A 8 -14.97 -2.34 -18.88
CA ALA A 8 -13.54 -2.37 -19.17
C ALA A 8 -13.25 -1.27 -20.19
N LEU A 9 -12.51 -0.24 -19.80
CA LEU A 9 -11.95 0.74 -20.73
C LEU A 9 -10.45 0.41 -20.88
N ILE A 10 -10.14 -0.38 -21.91
CA ILE A 10 -8.75 -0.59 -22.34
C ILE A 10 -8.47 0.53 -23.34
N LEU A 11 -7.69 1.55 -22.96
CA LEU A 11 -7.01 2.39 -23.93
C LEU A 11 -5.54 1.98 -23.99
N SER A 12 -5.21 1.24 -25.03
CA SER A 12 -3.86 1.15 -25.55
C SER A 12 -3.43 2.52 -26.07
N SER A 13 -2.52 3.17 -25.35
CA SER A 13 -1.70 4.24 -25.91
C SER A 13 -0.32 3.65 -26.23
N PHE A 14 -0.16 3.14 -27.44
CA PHE A 14 1.17 3.02 -28.03
C PHE A 14 1.65 4.43 -28.35
N GLY A 15 2.55 4.97 -27.53
CA GLY A 15 3.25 6.20 -27.85
C GLY A 15 4.24 5.95 -28.99
N VAL A 16 3.85 6.25 -30.22
CA VAL A 16 4.79 6.43 -31.33
C VAL A 16 5.43 7.80 -31.13
N PHE A 17 6.73 7.83 -30.82
CA PHE A 17 7.47 9.07 -30.63
C PHE A 17 8.12 9.50 -31.94
N SER A 18 7.61 10.58 -32.53
CA SER A 18 8.36 11.40 -33.49
C SER A 18 8.79 12.69 -32.79
N GLN A 19 10.10 12.96 -32.80
CA GLN A 19 10.70 14.12 -32.16
C GLN A 19 10.64 15.31 -33.15
N ASP A 20 9.72 16.25 -32.94
CA ASP A 20 9.77 17.56 -33.61
C ASP A 20 10.70 18.50 -32.80
N LYS A 21 11.59 19.20 -33.52
CA LYS A 21 12.64 20.06 -32.98
C LYS A 21 12.13 21.45 -32.55
N ASN A 22 10.96 21.52 -31.92
CA ASN A 22 10.39 22.78 -31.44
C ASN A 22 10.00 22.68 -29.96
N GLY A 23 10.97 22.97 -29.09
CA GLY A 23 10.82 23.78 -27.87
C GLY A 23 9.85 23.39 -26.75
N ASN A 24 9.05 22.34 -26.85
CA ASN A 24 8.15 21.93 -25.77
C ASN A 24 8.77 20.80 -24.95
N THR A 25 9.39 21.15 -23.82
CA THR A 25 9.78 20.18 -22.79
C THR A 25 8.53 19.45 -22.30
N PRO A 26 8.45 18.12 -22.37
CA PRO A 26 7.40 17.39 -21.67
C PRO A 26 7.57 17.65 -20.17
N VAL A 27 6.60 18.32 -19.57
CA VAL A 27 6.55 18.50 -18.11
C VAL A 27 6.27 17.12 -17.51
N ALA A 28 7.25 16.57 -16.82
CA ALA A 28 7.05 15.39 -16.01
C ALA A 28 6.06 15.75 -14.90
N ILE A 29 4.87 15.14 -14.91
CA ILE A 29 3.98 15.15 -13.75
C ILE A 29 4.69 14.39 -12.62
N THR A 30 5.18 15.13 -11.63
CA THR A 30 5.67 14.53 -10.39
C THR A 30 4.46 14.31 -9.50
N GLU A 31 3.86 13.12 -9.57
CA GLU A 31 2.77 12.75 -8.67
C GLU A 31 3.31 12.66 -7.24
N THR A 32 3.05 13.71 -6.46
CA THR A 32 3.39 13.75 -5.04
C THR A 32 2.32 12.97 -4.29
N SER A 33 2.54 11.67 -4.11
CA SER A 33 1.68 10.83 -3.26
C SER A 33 1.92 11.22 -1.80
N THR A 34 0.91 11.80 -1.16
CA THR A 34 0.90 12.04 0.28
C THR A 34 0.96 10.69 1.00
N LYS A 35 2.02 10.47 1.79
CA LYS A 35 2.14 9.28 2.65
C LYS A 35 1.51 9.55 4.00
N TYR A 36 0.45 8.82 4.33
CA TYR A 36 -0.24 8.92 5.61
C TYR A 36 0.31 7.96 6.66
N PHE A 37 0.95 6.87 6.22
CA PHE A 37 1.62 5.91 7.08
C PHE A 37 3.09 5.78 6.69
N SER A 38 3.93 5.52 7.70
CA SER A 38 5.31 5.11 7.51
C SER A 38 5.57 3.89 8.39
N ILE A 39 6.38 2.96 7.88
CA ILE A 39 6.67 1.71 8.59
C ILE A 39 8.17 1.42 8.61
N TYR A 40 8.64 0.84 9.71
CA TYR A 40 10.04 0.41 9.84
C TYR A 40 10.22 -0.57 11.02
N PRO A 41 11.26 -1.40 11.02
CA PRO A 41 12.12 -1.71 9.88
C PRO A 41 11.42 -2.64 8.87
N ASN A 42 11.84 -2.58 7.61
CA ASN A 42 11.48 -3.58 6.60
C ASN A 42 12.75 -3.85 5.78
N PRO A 43 13.37 -5.04 5.85
CA PRO A 43 12.90 -6.27 6.53
C PRO A 43 12.72 -6.15 8.05
N VAL A 44 11.81 -6.96 8.61
CA VAL A 44 11.51 -7.03 10.05
C VAL A 44 12.04 -8.34 10.63
N GLU A 45 12.66 -8.25 11.81
CA GLU A 45 12.92 -9.40 12.67
C GLU A 45 11.70 -9.59 13.58
N ASP A 46 11.68 -8.99 14.77
CA ASP A 46 10.60 -9.28 15.72
C ASP A 46 9.54 -8.18 15.83
N ARG A 47 9.88 -6.92 15.54
CA ARG A 47 8.97 -5.79 15.79
C ARG A 47 8.94 -4.80 14.64
N LEU A 48 7.74 -4.51 14.15
CA LEU A 48 7.48 -3.49 13.12
C LEU A 48 6.76 -2.30 13.74
N SER A 49 7.27 -1.10 13.54
CA SER A 49 6.64 0.16 13.96
C SER A 49 5.83 0.75 12.82
N ILE A 50 4.64 1.26 13.15
CA ILE A 50 3.78 2.06 12.28
C ILE A 50 3.78 3.49 12.85
N ILE A 51 4.20 4.46 12.04
CA ILE A 51 4.12 5.89 12.35
C ILE A 51 2.99 6.50 11.53
N THR A 52 2.06 7.14 12.24
CA THR A 52 1.02 7.97 11.66
C THR A 52 0.49 8.95 12.71
N THR A 53 -0.15 10.03 12.27
CA THR A 53 -0.96 10.91 13.11
C THR A 53 -2.45 10.59 13.03
N LEU A 54 -2.83 9.59 12.23
CA LEU A 54 -4.22 9.19 12.05
C LEU A 54 -4.76 8.43 13.26
N GLU A 55 -6.07 8.53 13.44
CA GLU A 55 -6.85 7.84 14.46
C GLU A 55 -7.88 6.91 13.81
N ASP A 56 -8.45 6.01 14.61
CA ASP A 56 -9.47 5.04 14.20
C ASP A 56 -9.11 4.24 12.93
N TYR A 57 -7.88 3.73 12.89
CA TYR A 57 -7.40 2.96 11.77
C TYR A 57 -7.35 1.45 12.05
N THR A 58 -7.53 0.68 10.99
CA THR A 58 -7.47 -0.78 10.98
C THR A 58 -6.13 -1.26 10.44
N ILE A 59 -5.57 -2.27 11.10
CA ILE A 59 -4.35 -2.97 10.73
C ILE A 59 -4.71 -4.40 10.34
N GLU A 60 -4.39 -4.80 9.12
CA GLU A 60 -4.61 -6.14 8.59
C GLU A 60 -3.29 -6.73 8.10
N ILE A 61 -2.88 -7.88 8.66
CA ILE A 61 -1.70 -8.63 8.23
C ILE A 61 -2.16 -9.85 7.44
N ILE A 62 -1.66 -9.97 6.22
CA ILE A 62 -2.03 -11.01 5.26
C ILE A 62 -0.77 -11.79 4.90
N ASN A 63 -0.83 -13.12 4.98
CA ASN A 63 0.28 -13.99 4.59
C ASN A 63 0.40 -14.15 3.07
N SER A 64 1.45 -14.85 2.61
CA SER A 64 1.70 -15.08 1.18
C SER A 64 0.62 -15.89 0.45
N LEU A 65 -0.26 -16.59 1.18
CA LEU A 65 -1.41 -17.32 0.62
C LEU A 65 -2.66 -16.45 0.52
N GLY A 66 -2.60 -15.18 0.94
CA GLY A 66 -3.74 -14.27 0.94
C GLY A 66 -4.65 -14.42 2.16
N GLN A 67 -4.24 -15.16 3.19
CA GLN A 67 -5.03 -15.33 4.42
C GLN A 67 -4.74 -14.19 5.40
N VAL A 68 -5.79 -13.62 6.00
CA VAL A 68 -5.67 -12.66 7.10
C VAL A 68 -5.23 -13.41 8.36
N VAL A 69 -3.99 -13.16 8.80
CA VAL A 69 -3.40 -13.81 9.99
C VAL A 69 -3.49 -12.94 11.24
N ALA A 70 -3.69 -11.62 11.08
CA ALA A 70 -3.98 -10.71 12.19
C ALA A 70 -4.87 -9.55 11.72
N LEU A 71 -5.80 -9.14 12.59
CA LEU A 71 -6.68 -7.99 12.37
C LEU A 71 -6.83 -7.20 13.67
N GLN A 72 -6.46 -5.92 13.66
CA GLN A 72 -6.63 -4.99 14.78
C GLN A 72 -7.41 -3.77 14.29
N LYS A 73 -8.42 -3.34 15.05
CA LYS A 73 -9.29 -2.21 14.71
C LYS A 73 -9.16 -1.11 15.76
N ASN A 74 -9.60 0.09 15.40
CA ASN A 74 -9.68 1.25 16.30
C ASN A 74 -8.32 1.65 16.89
N ASN A 75 -7.25 1.58 16.08
CA ASN A 75 -5.92 2.01 16.49
C ASN A 75 -5.76 3.51 16.27
N SER A 76 -4.87 4.13 17.05
CA SER A 76 -4.55 5.55 16.92
C SER A 76 -3.05 5.81 17.08
N GLY A 77 -2.53 6.76 16.31
CA GLY A 77 -1.14 7.18 16.37
C GLY A 77 -0.14 6.04 16.11
N LEU A 78 0.98 6.07 16.84
CA LEU A 78 2.06 5.10 16.71
C LEU A 78 1.65 3.72 17.25
N GLN A 79 1.94 2.67 16.49
CA GLN A 79 1.72 1.28 16.90
C GLN A 79 2.96 0.43 16.69
N THR A 80 3.12 -0.63 17.48
CA THR A 80 4.17 -1.62 17.32
C THR A 80 3.54 -3.00 17.16
N LEU A 81 3.84 -3.66 16.05
CA LEU A 81 3.37 -5.01 15.74
C LEU A 81 4.44 -6.03 16.08
N ASP A 82 4.02 -7.14 16.69
CA ASP A 82 4.88 -8.26 17.03
C ASP A 82 4.87 -9.33 15.91
N TYR A 83 6.02 -9.51 15.28
CA TYR A 83 6.31 -10.49 14.24
C TYR A 83 7.13 -11.70 14.74
N SER A 84 7.46 -11.75 16.03
CA SER A 84 8.30 -12.82 16.62
C SER A 84 7.76 -14.23 16.34
N ASN A 85 6.44 -14.42 16.43
CA ASN A 85 5.78 -15.71 16.22
C ASN A 85 5.33 -15.97 14.77
N HIS A 86 5.65 -15.07 13.84
CA HIS A 86 5.35 -15.26 12.42
C HIS A 86 6.51 -15.97 11.73
N LEU A 87 6.19 -16.89 10.81
CA LEU A 87 7.20 -17.56 9.98
C LEU A 87 7.91 -16.55 9.07
N SER A 88 9.20 -16.77 8.82
CA SER A 88 9.97 -16.05 7.81
C SER A 88 9.29 -16.09 6.45
N GLY A 89 9.24 -14.95 5.76
CA GLY A 89 8.62 -14.86 4.45
C GLY A 89 7.97 -13.51 4.15
N LEU A 90 7.10 -13.54 3.15
CA LEU A 90 6.43 -12.37 2.61
C LEU A 90 5.05 -12.17 3.23
N TYR A 91 4.78 -10.95 3.69
CA TYR A 91 3.48 -10.52 4.19
C TYR A 91 3.04 -9.23 3.49
N ILE A 92 1.73 -9.02 3.51
CA ILE A 92 1.10 -7.76 3.14
C ILE A 92 0.54 -7.15 4.41
N LEU A 93 0.95 -5.92 4.71
CA LEU A 93 0.36 -5.09 5.76
C LEU A 93 -0.55 -4.07 5.09
N LYS A 94 -1.84 -4.10 5.42
CA LYS A 94 -2.82 -3.12 4.96
C LYS A 94 -3.27 -2.26 6.12
N LEU A 95 -3.18 -0.95 5.93
CA LEU A 95 -3.60 0.07 6.90
C LEU A 95 -4.75 0.86 6.28
N THR A 96 -5.86 1.01 7.01
CA THR A 96 -7.06 1.70 6.50
C THR A 96 -7.63 2.64 7.54
N ALA A 97 -7.85 3.91 7.17
CA ALA A 97 -8.44 4.95 8.01
C ALA A 97 -9.42 5.79 7.16
N GLY A 98 -10.73 5.63 7.38
CA GLY A 98 -11.74 6.23 6.50
C GLY A 98 -11.54 5.82 5.04
N ASP A 99 -11.38 6.81 4.15
CA ASP A 99 -11.13 6.59 2.71
C ASP A 99 -9.65 6.37 2.36
N ILE A 100 -8.74 6.46 3.34
CA ILE A 100 -7.31 6.23 3.15
C ILE A 100 -7.03 4.75 3.31
N SER A 101 -6.41 4.14 2.30
CA SER A 101 -5.90 2.76 2.39
C SER A 101 -4.50 2.68 1.80
N GLU A 102 -3.53 2.29 2.62
CA GLU A 102 -2.14 2.07 2.21
C GLU A 102 -1.76 0.62 2.45
N THR A 103 -0.98 0.07 1.52
CA THR A 103 -0.54 -1.33 1.56
C THR A 103 0.97 -1.40 1.46
N PHE A 104 1.57 -2.18 2.35
CA PHE A 104 3.01 -2.36 2.45
C PHE A 104 3.38 -3.82 2.27
N LYS A 105 4.44 -4.05 1.49
CA LYS A 105 5.08 -5.35 1.37
C LYS A 105 6.07 -5.52 2.52
N ILE A 106 5.90 -6.52 3.37
CA ILE A 106 6.78 -6.78 4.53
C ILE A 106 7.59 -8.05 4.28
N VAL A 107 8.90 -7.97 4.52
CA VAL A 107 9.78 -9.15 4.54
C VAL A 107 10.11 -9.47 6.00
N ARG A 108 9.59 -10.58 6.51
CA ARG A 108 9.98 -11.15 7.82
C ARG A 108 11.17 -12.07 7.59
N LEU A 109 12.29 -11.79 8.26
CA LEU A 109 13.50 -12.62 8.21
C LEU A 109 13.37 -13.88 9.05
#